data_AF-A0A921BBX9-F1
#
_entry.id   AF-A0A921BBX9-F1
#
_cell.length_a   1.000
_cell.length_b   1.000
_cell.length_c   1.000
_cell.angle_alpha   90.00
_cell.angle_beta   90.00
_cell.angle_gamma   90.00
#
_symmetry.space_group_name_H-M   'P 1'
#
loop_
_entity.id
_entity.type
_entity.pdbx_description
1 polymer ?
#
loop_
_entity_poly.entity_id
_entity_poly.type
_entity_poly.pdbx_seq_one_letter_code
_entity_poly.pdbx_strand_id
1 'polypeptide(L)'
;MLNEVLKKNPSGPKAEEALFRIGEIHHFSLNDSTRALRVFQEVRQMNPQGPFGYKAQKYIAEIAEFGLKDYDQAIIEYQNLKNFYKKDFSNGDHQYRIASIYYKKQNYEKALREIGNPFRKLS
;
A
#
# COMPACT_ATOMS: atom_id res chain seq x y z
N MET A 1 25.05 -5.70 1.64
CA MET A 1 25.12 -5.01 0.32
C MET A 1 24.16 -3.82 0.26
N LEU A 2 22.85 -3.99 0.48
CA LEU A 2 21.87 -2.87 0.44
C LEU A 2 22.10 -1.81 1.53
N ASN A 3 22.37 -2.22 2.77
CA ASN A 3 22.69 -1.28 3.85
C ASN A 3 23.96 -0.44 3.56
N GLU A 4 24.92 -0.98 2.79
CA GLU A 4 26.11 -0.23 2.38
C GLU A 4 25.79 0.79 1.28
N VAL A 5 24.80 0.51 0.42
CA VAL A 5 24.27 1.50 -0.53
C VAL A 5 23.66 2.67 0.22
N LEU A 6 22.85 2.40 1.25
CA LEU A 6 22.21 3.45 2.07
C LEU A 6 23.22 4.28 2.87
N LYS A 7 24.31 3.66 3.36
CA LYS A 7 25.40 4.41 4.01
C LYS A 7 26.12 5.36 3.05
N LYS A 8 26.36 4.92 1.80
CA LYS A 8 27.10 5.69 0.80
C LYS A 8 26.23 6.70 0.05
N ASN A 9 24.94 6.39 -0.11
CA ASN A 9 23.94 7.20 -0.79
C ASN A 9 22.66 7.14 0.07
N PRO A 10 22.49 8.05 1.05
CA PRO A 10 21.36 8.00 1.97
C PRO A 10 20.03 8.46 1.35
N SER A 11 20.07 9.04 0.15
CA SER A 11 18.89 9.53 -0.55
C SER A 11 19.02 9.37 -2.07
N GLY A 12 17.91 9.64 -2.77
CA GLY A 12 17.83 9.54 -4.23
C GLY A 12 17.45 8.14 -4.73
N PRO A 13 17.36 7.94 -6.06
CA PRO A 13 16.71 6.76 -6.64
C PRO A 13 17.32 5.41 -6.22
N LYS A 14 18.65 5.35 -6.06
CA LYS A 14 19.35 4.12 -5.61
C LYS A 14 19.06 3.80 -4.15
N ALA A 15 18.90 4.82 -3.31
CA ALA A 15 18.55 4.66 -1.91
C ALA A 15 17.09 4.21 -1.78
N GLU A 16 16.19 4.80 -2.57
CA GLU A 16 14.78 4.43 -2.65
C GLU A 16 14.62 2.95 -3.04
N GLU A 17 15.32 2.52 -4.09
CA GLU A 17 15.34 1.12 -4.53
C GLU A 17 15.89 0.18 -3.45
N ALA A 18 17.00 0.57 -2.81
CA ALA A 18 17.62 -0.24 -1.76
C ALA A 18 16.67 -0.43 -0.55
N LEU A 19 16.00 0.64 -0.11
CA LEU A 19 14.99 0.57 0.95
C LEU A 19 13.83 -0.34 0.53
N PHE A 20 13.31 -0.16 -0.69
CA PHE A 20 12.21 -0.98 -1.18
C PHE A 20 12.56 -2.48 -1.17
N ARG A 21 13.74 -2.84 -1.65
CA ARG A 21 14.23 -4.23 -1.64
C ARG A 21 14.42 -4.78 -0.22
N ILE A 22 14.87 -3.95 0.73
CA ILE A 22 14.95 -4.34 2.14
C ILE A 22 13.55 -4.65 2.69
N GLY A 23 12.56 -3.82 2.36
CA GLY A 23 11.15 -4.05 2.72
C GLY A 23 10.62 -5.38 2.18
N GLU A 24 10.88 -5.68 0.91
CA GLU A 24 10.50 -6.97 0.29
C GLU A 24 11.15 -8.16 0.97
N ILE A 25 12.44 -8.07 1.34
CA ILE A 25 13.13 -9.14 2.07
C ILE A 25 12.47 -9.39 3.43
N HIS A 26 12.16 -8.32 4.17
CA HIS A 26 11.47 -8.46 5.46
C HIS A 26 10.07 -9.08 5.27
N HIS A 27 9.34 -8.67 4.24
CA HIS A 27 7.98 -9.13 4.01
C HIS A 27 7.93 -10.59 3.55
N PHE A 28 8.67 -10.94 2.49
CA PHE A 28 8.55 -12.23 1.82
C PHE A 28 9.50 -13.29 2.38
N SER A 29 10.74 -12.92 2.69
CA SER A 29 11.76 -13.90 3.09
C SER A 29 11.77 -14.14 4.59
N LEU A 30 11.48 -13.11 5.38
CA LEU A 30 11.58 -13.17 6.84
C LEU A 30 10.21 -13.21 7.53
N ASN A 31 9.12 -13.04 6.78
CA ASN A 31 7.75 -12.96 7.29
C ASN A 31 7.61 -11.95 8.45
N ASP A 32 8.38 -10.86 8.40
CA ASP A 32 8.39 -9.81 9.41
C ASP A 32 7.62 -8.60 8.90
N SER A 33 6.30 -8.68 8.99
CA SER A 33 5.38 -7.63 8.58
C SER A 33 5.65 -6.29 9.27
N THR A 34 6.10 -6.30 10.53
CA THR A 34 6.33 -5.06 11.29
C THR A 34 7.56 -4.32 10.77
N ARG A 35 8.67 -5.02 10.56
CA ARG A 35 9.88 -4.43 9.97
C ARG A 35 9.63 -4.03 8.52
N ALA A 36 8.96 -4.87 7.74
CA ALA A 36 8.60 -4.54 6.37
C ALA A 36 7.77 -3.24 6.29
N LEU A 37 6.74 -3.10 7.13
CA LEU A 37 5.91 -1.91 7.21
C LEU A 37 6.74 -0.65 7.44
N ARG A 38 7.63 -0.67 8.44
CA ARG A 38 8.50 0.47 8.75
C ARG A 38 9.38 0.85 7.56
N VAL A 39 10.00 -0.14 6.91
CA VAL A 39 10.89 0.11 5.78
C VAL A 39 10.11 0.65 4.57
N PHE A 40 8.91 0.13 4.28
CA PHE A 40 8.08 0.68 3.21
C PHE A 40 7.58 2.11 3.50
N GLN A 41 7.34 2.45 4.77
CA GLN A 41 7.07 3.84 5.17
C GLN A 41 8.27 4.74 4.90
N GLU A 42 9.50 4.28 5.14
CA GLU A 42 10.72 5.02 4.81
C GLU A 42 10.85 5.25 3.28
N VAL A 43 10.53 4.24 2.45
CA VAL A 43 10.49 4.41 0.97
C VAL A 43 9.55 5.54 0.58
N ARG A 44 8.34 5.56 1.15
CA ARG A 44 7.35 6.61 0.86
C ARG A 44 7.79 7.98 1.33
N GLN A 45 8.40 8.08 2.51
CA GLN A 45 8.92 9.35 3.01
C GLN A 45 10.03 9.90 2.11
N MET A 46 10.86 9.01 1.56
CA MET A 46 11.95 9.40 0.66
C MET A 46 11.43 9.95 -0.67
N ASN A 47 10.50 9.23 -1.31
CA ASN A 47 9.98 9.65 -2.61
C ASN A 47 8.54 9.15 -2.83
N PRO A 48 7.52 9.92 -2.37
CA PRO A 48 6.13 9.50 -2.49
C PRO A 48 5.70 9.30 -3.95
N GLN A 49 6.17 10.15 -4.87
CA GLN A 49 5.84 10.07 -6.30
C GLN A 49 6.91 9.32 -7.11
N GLY A 50 7.83 8.65 -6.42
CA GLY A 50 8.90 7.87 -7.01
C GLY A 50 8.44 6.55 -7.62
N PRO A 51 9.31 5.90 -8.40
CA PRO A 51 9.02 4.60 -9.01
C PRO A 51 8.69 3.50 -7.99
N PHE A 52 9.12 3.64 -6.72
CA PHE A 52 8.81 2.69 -5.66
C PHE A 52 7.76 3.20 -4.66
N GLY A 53 7.45 4.51 -4.64
CA GLY A 53 6.47 5.10 -3.72
C GLY A 53 5.08 4.43 -3.79
N TYR A 54 4.54 4.23 -5.00
CA TYR A 54 3.27 3.53 -5.20
C TYR A 54 3.34 2.08 -4.70
N LYS A 55 4.39 1.34 -5.06
CA LYS A 55 4.55 -0.08 -4.70
C LYS A 55 4.70 -0.24 -3.18
N ALA A 56 5.48 0.63 -2.55
CA ALA A 56 5.63 0.65 -1.10
C ALA A 56 4.28 0.94 -0.42
N GLN A 57 3.52 1.92 -0.92
CA GLN A 57 2.20 2.22 -0.38
C GLN A 57 1.23 1.03 -0.51
N LYS A 58 1.29 0.30 -1.62
CA LYS A 58 0.52 -0.93 -1.81
C LYS A 58 0.88 -1.99 -0.76
N TYR A 59 2.16 -2.21 -0.50
CA TYR A 59 2.59 -3.16 0.54
C TYR A 59 2.19 -2.71 1.95
N ILE A 60 2.21 -1.42 2.25
CA ILE A 60 1.73 -0.89 3.54
C ILE A 60 0.25 -1.27 3.73
N ALA A 61 -0.59 -1.06 2.70
CA ALA A 61 -2.01 -1.42 2.75
C ALA A 61 -2.23 -2.92 2.91
N GLU A 62 -1.50 -3.75 2.15
CA GLU A 62 -1.61 -5.21 2.20
C GLU A 62 -1.09 -5.78 3.53
N ILE A 63 -0.02 -5.23 4.09
CA ILE A 63 0.49 -5.62 5.41
C ILE A 63 -0.52 -5.27 6.49
N ALA A 64 -1.14 -4.09 6.43
CA ALA A 64 -2.20 -3.71 7.36
C ALA A 64 -3.39 -4.69 7.27
N GLU A 65 -3.86 -5.02 6.06
CA GLU A 65 -5.01 -5.91 5.85
C GLU A 65 -4.72 -7.36 6.26
N PHE A 66 -3.65 -7.95 5.72
CA PHE A 66 -3.42 -9.39 5.80
C PHE A 66 -2.48 -9.79 6.94
N GLY A 67 -1.45 -8.98 7.19
CA GLY A 67 -0.44 -9.26 8.21
C GLY A 67 -0.91 -8.87 9.59
N LEU A 68 -1.28 -7.61 9.77
CA LEU A 68 -1.67 -7.05 11.07
C LEU A 68 -3.17 -7.19 11.35
N LYS A 69 -3.99 -7.40 10.31
CA LYS A 69 -5.45 -7.37 10.37
C LYS A 69 -6.00 -6.06 10.95
N ASP A 70 -5.22 -4.99 10.80
CA ASP A 70 -5.65 -3.62 11.09
C ASP A 70 -6.45 -3.11 9.90
N TYR A 71 -7.72 -3.49 9.87
CA TYR A 71 -8.63 -3.18 8.79
C TYR A 71 -8.90 -1.69 8.64
N ASP A 72 -8.88 -0.93 9.73
CA ASP A 72 -9.10 0.52 9.67
C ASP A 72 -7.89 1.21 9.03
N GLN A 73 -6.68 0.83 9.42
CA GLN A 73 -5.48 1.33 8.75
C GLN A 73 -5.43 0.90 7.29
N ALA A 74 -5.75 -0.36 6.97
CA ALA A 74 -5.75 -0.84 5.59
C ALA A 74 -6.69 -0.02 4.68
N ILE A 75 -7.90 0.32 5.17
CA ILE A 75 -8.83 1.20 4.45
C ILE A 75 -8.18 2.56 4.16
N ILE A 76 -7.55 3.19 5.16
CA ILE A 76 -6.88 4.48 4.99
C ILE A 76 -5.80 4.39 3.91
N GLU A 77 -5.00 3.32 3.91
CA GLU A 77 -3.89 3.18 2.98
C GLU A 77 -4.35 2.86 1.55
N TYR A 78 -5.42 2.07 1.38
CA TYR A 78 -6.07 1.88 0.08
C TYR A 78 -6.74 3.17 -0.44
N GLN A 79 -7.30 4.00 0.45
CA GLN A 79 -7.82 5.31 0.06
C GLN A 79 -6.69 6.25 -0.40
N ASN A 80 -5.55 6.24 0.28
CA ASN A 80 -4.36 6.97 -0.14
C ASN A 80 -3.92 6.54 -1.55
N LEU A 81 -3.92 5.24 -1.87
CA LEU A 81 -3.59 4.74 -3.22
C LEU A 81 -4.53 5.31 -4.29
N LYS A 82 -5.85 5.27 -4.04
CA LYS A 82 -6.87 5.81 -4.96
C LYS A 82 -6.71 7.31 -5.20
N ASN A 83 -6.34 8.07 -4.16
CA ASN A 83 -6.28 9.52 -4.22
C ASN A 83 -4.98 10.03 -4.83
N PHE A 84 -3.84 9.47 -4.44
CA PHE A 84 -2.52 9.98 -4.84
C PHE A 84 -2.05 9.47 -6.19
N TYR A 85 -2.49 8.30 -6.65
CA TYR A 85 -2.00 7.67 -7.88
C TYR A 85 -3.10 7.43 -8.93
N LYS A 86 -4.15 8.28 -8.89
CA LYS A 86 -5.40 8.13 -9.65
C LYS A 86 -5.21 7.96 -11.17
N LYS A 87 -4.14 8.52 -11.75
CA LYS A 87 -3.85 8.51 -13.21
C LYS A 87 -3.03 7.30 -13.67
N ASP A 88 -2.23 6.72 -12.78
CA ASP A 88 -1.16 5.80 -13.19
C ASP A 88 -1.57 4.33 -13.04
N PHE A 89 -2.62 4.04 -12.27
CA PHE A 89 -3.07 2.68 -11.99
C PHE A 89 -4.59 2.55 -12.00
N SER A 90 -5.10 1.38 -12.38
CA SER A 90 -6.52 1.06 -12.31
C SER A 90 -6.98 1.10 -10.84
N ASN A 91 -7.74 2.14 -10.48
CA ASN A 91 -8.27 2.34 -9.11
C ASN A 91 -9.27 1.26 -8.66
N GLY A 92 -9.73 0.39 -9.58
CA GLY A 92 -10.74 -0.64 -9.29
C GLY A 92 -10.30 -1.65 -8.23
N ASP A 93 -9.03 -2.04 -8.24
CA ASP A 93 -8.51 -3.06 -7.33
C ASP A 93 -8.54 -2.59 -5.86
N HIS A 94 -8.16 -1.33 -5.61
CA HIS A 94 -8.15 -0.75 -4.26
C HIS A 94 -9.57 -0.50 -3.73
N GLN A 95 -10.47 -0.08 -4.61
CA GLN A 95 -11.87 0.14 -4.25
C GLN A 95 -12.57 -1.17 -3.88
N TYR A 96 -12.28 -2.26 -4.60
CA TYR A 96 -12.73 -3.59 -4.24
C TYR A 96 -12.16 -4.07 -2.89
N ARG A 97 -10.88 -3.81 -2.61
CA ARG A 97 -10.27 -4.13 -1.31
C ARG A 97 -10.97 -3.41 -0.15
N ILE A 98 -11.19 -2.10 -0.27
CA ILE A 98 -11.93 -1.32 0.75
C ILE A 98 -13.33 -1.90 0.96
N ALA A 99 -14.07 -2.20 -0.11
CA ALA A 99 -15.39 -2.81 -0.01
C ALA A 99 -15.36 -4.18 0.69
N SER A 100 -14.37 -5.01 0.37
CA SER A 100 -14.16 -6.34 0.97
C SER A 100 -13.87 -6.22 2.47
N ILE A 101 -13.08 -5.24 2.88
CA ILE A 101 -12.81 -4.97 4.29
C ILE A 101 -14.09 -4.53 5.00
N TYR A 102 -14.87 -3.60 4.43
CA TYR A 102 -16.16 -3.20 5.02
C TYR A 102 -17.14 -4.36 5.13
N TYR A 103 -17.16 -5.25 4.13
CA TYR A 103 -17.95 -6.48 4.17
C TYR A 103 -17.52 -7.40 5.33
N LYS A 104 -16.20 -7.61 5.53
CA LYS A 104 -15.66 -8.37 6.67
C LYS A 104 -16.04 -7.76 8.02
N LYS A 105 -16.09 -6.42 8.09
CA LYS A 105 -16.56 -5.66 9.27
C LYS A 105 -18.09 -5.63 9.40
N GLN A 106 -18.83 -6.36 8.56
CA GLN A 106 -20.30 -6.38 8.49
C GLN A 106 -20.93 -5.00 8.22
N ASN A 107 -20.15 -4.05 7.73
CA ASN A 107 -20.63 -2.74 7.33
C ASN A 107 -21.03 -2.77 5.85
N TYR A 108 -22.12 -3.47 5.57
CA TYR A 108 -22.60 -3.72 4.20
C TYR A 108 -22.98 -2.43 3.47
N GLU A 109 -23.47 -1.43 4.19
CA GLU A 109 -23.79 -0.14 3.60
C GLU A 109 -22.55 0.53 2.99
N LYS A 110 -21.45 0.62 3.76
CA LYS A 110 -20.19 1.17 3.25
C LYS A 110 -19.58 0.28 2.17
N ALA A 111 -19.68 -1.04 2.29
CA ALA A 111 -19.22 -1.96 1.25
C ALA A 111 -19.92 -1.73 -0.10
N LEU A 112 -21.26 -1.60 -0.09
CA LEU A 112 -22.05 -1.33 -1.30
C LEU A 112 -21.75 0.04 -1.91
N ARG A 113 -21.56 1.07 -1.07
CA ARG A 113 -21.15 2.40 -1.54
C ARG A 113 -19.79 2.35 -2.24
N GLU A 114 -18.85 1.58 -1.71
CA GLU A 114 -17.52 1.42 -2.31
C GLU A 114 -17.53 0.58 -3.58
N ILE A 115 -18.38 -0.43 -3.72
CA ILE A 115 -18.51 -1.15 -5.01
C ILE A 115 -19.11 -0.22 -6.10
N GLY A 116 -19.80 0.84 -5.67
CA GLY A 116 -20.60 1.69 -6.53
C GLY A 116 -21.85 0.93 -6.97
N ASN A 117 -22.97 1.63 -7.13
CA ASN A 117 -24.17 0.99 -7.64
C ASN A 117 -23.89 0.47 -9.07
N PRO A 118 -23.81 -0.86 -9.33
CA PRO A 118 -23.49 -1.38 -10.65
C PRO A 118 -24.53 -0.95 -11.70
N PHE A 119 -25.71 -0.52 -11.25
CA PHE A 119 -26.82 -0.05 -12.09
C PHE A 119 -26.73 1.43 -12.51
N ARG A 120 -25.80 2.23 -11.97
CA ARG A 120 -25.70 3.67 -12.30
C ARG A 120 -25.04 3.95 -13.66
N LYS A 121 -24.56 2.93 -14.38
CA LYS A 121 -24.01 3.05 -15.74
C LYS A 121 -25.05 2.78 -16.85
N LEU A 122 -26.33 2.59 -16.51
CA LEU A 122 -27.39 2.25 -17.47
C LEU A 122 -28.48 3.33 -17.61
N SER A 123 -28.20 4.57 -17.20
CA SER A 123 -29.11 5.71 -17.38
C SER A 123 -28.48 6.80 -18.22
#